data_AF-A0A9D3WD21-F1
#
_entry.id   AF-A0A9D3WD21-F1
#
_cell.length_a   1.000
_cell.length_b   1.000
_cell.length_c   1.000
_cell.angle_alpha   90.00
_cell.angle_beta   90.00
_cell.angle_gamma   90.00
#
_symmetry.space_group_name_H-M   'P 1'
#
loop_
_entity.id
_entity.type
_entity.pdbx_description
1 polymer ?
#
loop_
_entity_poly.entity_id
_entity_poly.type
_entity_poly.pdbx_seq_one_letter_code
_entity_poly.pdbx_strand_id
1 'polypeptide(L)'
;MKAGKKKTPEKLSSNNRLKGLKMGSQQAMEAFKVYRVLLKAVKNHIGKEEYKKHFSQYIAEQFRKNSQLSDPSLVAQRIKLANDYTYLLNSVHHHKDLLFSYNIAVDRSDEMKRILGKSAASVGLKLPEVYQP
;
A
#
# COMPACT_ATOMS: atom_id res chain seq x y z
N MET A 1 -5.07 58.01 -22.12
CA MET A 1 -4.12 57.02 -22.69
C MET A 1 -3.69 56.05 -21.59
N LYS A 2 -3.86 54.75 -21.88
CA LYS A 2 -3.31 53.53 -21.26
C LYS A 2 -3.53 53.25 -19.75
N ALA A 3 -4.38 52.24 -19.54
CA ALA A 3 -4.65 51.52 -18.30
C ALA A 3 -3.41 50.81 -17.73
N GLY A 4 -3.19 50.97 -16.42
CA GLY A 4 -2.22 50.20 -15.64
C GLY A 4 -2.76 48.81 -15.30
N LYS A 5 -2.17 47.77 -15.92
CA LYS A 5 -2.43 46.37 -15.58
C LYS A 5 -1.84 46.05 -14.20
N LYS A 6 -2.71 45.76 -13.21
CA LYS A 6 -2.32 45.09 -11.96
C LYS A 6 -1.89 43.65 -12.29
N LYS A 7 -0.61 43.33 -12.08
CA LYS A 7 -0.09 41.96 -12.01
C LYS A 7 -0.55 41.33 -10.69
N THR A 8 -1.42 40.34 -10.76
CA THR A 8 -1.67 39.37 -9.69
C THR A 8 -0.56 38.31 -9.70
N PRO A 9 -0.13 37.81 -8.53
CA PRO A 9 1.00 36.90 -8.42
C PRO A 9 0.64 35.49 -8.90
N GLU A 10 1.62 34.87 -9.54
CA GLU A 10 1.61 33.51 -10.08
C GLU A 10 1.09 32.48 -9.06
N LYS A 11 0.13 31.66 -9.49
CA LYS A 11 -0.16 30.40 -8.84
C LYS A 11 1.05 29.48 -9.02
N LEU A 12 1.80 29.29 -7.95
CA LEU A 12 2.90 28.34 -7.86
C LEU A 12 2.35 26.92 -8.07
N SER A 13 2.55 26.40 -9.29
CA SER A 13 2.27 25.01 -9.65
C SER A 13 3.11 24.09 -8.76
N SER A 14 2.44 23.45 -7.80
CA SER A 14 3.02 22.45 -6.91
C SER A 14 3.30 21.16 -7.69
N ASN A 15 4.36 21.13 -8.49
CA ASN A 15 4.82 19.88 -9.13
C ASN A 15 6.34 19.80 -9.35
N ASN A 16 7.14 20.57 -8.62
CA ASN A 16 8.60 20.43 -8.61
C ASN A 16 9.07 19.73 -7.33
N ARG A 17 8.99 18.39 -7.30
CA ARG A 17 9.64 17.59 -6.23
C ARG A 17 10.39 16.34 -6.73
N LEU A 18 10.86 16.31 -7.98
CA LEU A 18 11.73 15.23 -8.48
C LEU A 18 12.80 15.69 -9.50
N LYS A 19 13.25 16.96 -9.43
CA LYS A 19 14.39 17.41 -10.25
C LYS A 19 15.69 17.06 -9.55
N GLY A 20 16.15 15.82 -9.70
CA GLY A 20 17.41 15.39 -9.09
C GLY A 20 17.85 13.94 -9.31
N LEU A 21 17.37 13.25 -10.35
CA LEU A 21 17.88 11.91 -10.68
C LEU A 21 18.81 11.98 -11.90
N LYS A 22 20.12 12.10 -11.65
CA LYS A 22 21.15 11.67 -12.62
C LYS A 22 21.45 10.20 -12.34
N MET A 23 20.55 9.36 -12.84
CA MET A 23 20.69 7.91 -12.94
C MET A 23 20.41 7.56 -14.40
N GLY A 24 21.05 6.51 -14.94
CA GLY A 24 20.74 6.04 -16.29
C GLY A 24 19.22 5.92 -16.45
N SER A 25 18.65 6.66 -17.41
CA SER A 25 17.20 6.97 -17.47
C SER A 25 16.30 5.73 -17.39
N GLN A 26 16.79 4.59 -17.86
CA GLN A 26 16.11 3.29 -17.81
C GLN A 26 16.04 2.70 -16.40
N GLN A 27 17.16 2.64 -15.67
CA GLN A 27 17.21 2.09 -14.31
C GLN A 27 16.41 2.95 -13.32
N ALA A 28 16.42 4.27 -13.51
CA ALA A 28 15.59 5.19 -12.74
C ALA A 28 14.09 4.93 -12.98
N MET A 29 13.70 4.69 -14.23
CA MET A 29 12.32 4.40 -14.60
C MET A 29 11.87 3.02 -14.08
N GLU A 30 12.75 2.03 -14.10
CA GLU A 30 12.50 0.72 -13.51
C GLU A 30 12.34 0.80 -11.99
N ALA A 31 13.28 1.45 -11.29
CA ALA A 31 13.19 1.67 -9.85
C ALA A 31 11.87 2.38 -9.45
N PHE A 32 11.42 3.35 -10.24
CA PHE A 32 10.15 4.03 -10.00
C PHE A 32 8.93 3.12 -10.18
N LYS A 33 8.95 2.23 -11.19
CA LYS A 33 7.89 1.21 -11.37
C LYS A 33 7.85 0.26 -10.17
N VAL A 34 8.99 -0.26 -9.76
CA VAL A 34 9.10 -1.18 -8.61
C VAL A 34 8.64 -0.50 -7.32
N TYR A 35 9.04 0.75 -7.09
CA TYR A 35 8.56 1.55 -5.97
C TYR A 35 7.03 1.63 -5.91
N ARG A 36 6.38 1.94 -7.04
CA ARG A 36 4.91 2.01 -7.11
C ARG A 36 4.24 0.67 -6.84
N VAL A 37 4.79 -0.40 -7.39
CA VAL A 37 4.26 -1.76 -7.27
C VAL A 37 4.37 -2.23 -5.82
N LEU A 38 5.52 -2.04 -5.16
CA LEU A 38 5.73 -2.36 -3.75
C LEU A 38 4.79 -1.56 -2.83
N LEU A 39 4.65 -0.25 -3.05
CA LEU A 39 3.72 0.56 -2.27
C LEU A 39 2.26 0.11 -2.42
N LYS A 40 1.86 -0.30 -3.63
CA LYS A 40 0.53 -0.84 -3.88
C LYS A 40 0.32 -2.16 -3.13
N ALA A 41 1.29 -3.06 -3.16
CA ALA A 41 1.24 -4.33 -2.44
C ALA A 41 1.11 -4.11 -0.92
N VAL A 42 1.94 -3.23 -0.34
CA VAL A 42 1.85 -2.83 1.07
C VAL A 42 0.48 -2.23 1.39
N LYS A 43 -0.02 -1.35 0.54
CA LYS A 43 -1.33 -0.72 0.73
C LYS A 43 -2.47 -1.75 0.77
N ASN A 44 -2.38 -2.80 -0.04
CA ASN A 44 -3.42 -3.82 -0.19
C ASN A 44 -3.35 -4.90 0.91
N HIS A 45 -2.16 -5.33 1.31
CA HIS A 45 -1.99 -6.55 2.10
C HIS A 45 -1.73 -6.34 3.59
N ILE A 46 -1.25 -5.15 3.99
CA ILE A 46 -0.84 -4.87 5.38
C ILE A 46 -1.96 -4.25 6.25
N GLY A 47 -3.14 -3.97 5.68
CA GLY A 47 -4.32 -3.49 6.42
C GLY A 47 -4.47 -1.96 6.49
N LYS A 48 -5.34 -1.46 7.38
CA LYS A 48 -5.71 -0.02 7.50
C LYS A 48 -5.19 0.65 8.79
N GLU A 49 -4.32 -0.01 9.53
CA GLU A 49 -3.86 0.47 10.83
C GLU A 49 -2.74 1.52 10.72
N GLU A 50 -2.54 2.29 11.79
CA GLU A 50 -1.56 3.38 11.88
C GLU A 50 -0.13 2.91 11.56
N TYR A 51 0.21 1.64 11.85
CA TYR A 51 1.52 1.06 11.55
C TYR A 51 1.86 1.04 10.04
N LYS A 52 0.86 1.15 9.15
CA LYS A 52 1.06 1.24 7.69
C LYS A 52 1.87 2.45 7.26
N LYS A 53 1.74 3.56 8.00
CA LYS A 53 2.50 4.79 7.72
C LYS A 53 3.99 4.50 7.85
N HIS A 54 4.40 3.71 8.84
CA HIS A 54 5.80 3.35 9.03
C HIS A 54 6.38 2.56 7.87
N PHE A 55 5.66 1.56 7.34
CA PHE A 55 6.13 0.81 6.17
C PHE A 55 6.26 1.69 4.91
N SER A 56 5.26 2.52 4.64
CA SER A 56 5.25 3.38 3.45
C SER A 56 6.33 4.46 3.55
N GLN A 57 6.53 5.04 4.74
CA GLN A 57 7.59 6.00 5.03
C GLN A 57 8.96 5.36 4.90
N TYR A 58 9.16 4.17 5.49
CA TYR A 58 10.41 3.44 5.40
C TYR A 58 10.79 3.13 3.94
N ILE A 59 9.84 2.65 3.14
CA ILE A 59 10.07 2.40 1.71
C ILE A 59 10.47 3.70 1.00
N ALA A 60 9.74 4.80 1.21
CA ALA A 60 10.06 6.09 0.60
C ALA A 60 11.46 6.58 1.01
N GLU A 61 11.85 6.41 2.27
CA GLU A 61 13.18 6.74 2.76
C GLU A 61 14.27 5.88 2.14
N GLN A 62 14.08 4.57 2.01
CA GLN A 62 15.06 3.67 1.40
C GLN A 62 15.28 4.01 -0.07
N PHE A 63 14.22 4.27 -0.83
CA PHE A 63 14.34 4.68 -2.23
C PHE A 63 14.98 6.07 -2.38
N ARG A 64 14.74 6.98 -1.45
CA ARG A 64 15.38 8.31 -1.44
C ARG A 64 16.87 8.23 -1.08
N LYS A 65 17.25 7.40 -0.10
CA LYS A 65 18.65 7.17 0.27
C LYS A 65 19.44 6.56 -0.90
N ASN A 66 18.80 5.65 -1.63
CA ASN A 66 19.40 4.96 -2.76
C ASN A 66 19.34 5.77 -4.08
N SER A 67 18.70 6.95 -4.12
CA SER A 67 18.56 7.74 -5.36
C SER A 67 19.86 8.39 -5.84
N GLN A 68 20.84 8.51 -4.94
CA GLN A 68 22.16 9.08 -5.20
C GLN A 68 23.21 7.99 -5.52
N LEU A 69 22.83 6.70 -5.45
CA LEU A 69 23.74 5.62 -5.82
C LEU A 69 24.06 5.72 -7.31
N SER A 70 25.35 5.78 -7.64
CA SER A 70 25.81 5.88 -9.03
C SER A 70 26.28 4.53 -9.59
N ASP A 71 26.48 3.52 -8.74
CA ASP A 71 26.88 2.17 -9.15
C ASP A 71 25.67 1.39 -9.72
N PRO A 72 25.70 1.02 -11.01
CA PRO A 72 24.62 0.26 -11.64
C PRO A 72 24.37 -1.10 -11.00
N SER A 73 25.41 -1.77 -10.49
CA SER A 73 25.29 -3.10 -9.89
C SER A 73 24.49 -3.06 -8.58
N LEU A 74 24.86 -2.14 -7.69
CA LEU A 74 24.13 -1.88 -6.46
C LEU A 74 22.68 -1.47 -6.73
N VAL A 75 22.43 -0.65 -7.76
CA VAL A 75 21.08 -0.23 -8.13
C VAL A 75 20.23 -1.42 -8.57
N ALA A 76 20.76 -2.28 -9.45
CA ALA A 76 20.08 -3.49 -9.87
C ALA A 76 19.79 -4.43 -8.69
N GLN A 77 20.72 -4.56 -7.75
CA GLN A 77 20.52 -5.34 -6.53
C GLN A 77 19.38 -4.79 -5.66
N ARG A 78 19.30 -3.46 -5.48
CA ARG A 78 18.22 -2.82 -4.72
C ARG A 78 16.86 -2.97 -5.40
N ILE A 79 16.82 -2.85 -6.73
CA ILE A 79 15.61 -3.10 -7.54
C ILE A 79 15.15 -4.55 -7.36
N LYS A 80 16.07 -5.51 -7.48
CA LYS A 80 15.79 -6.94 -7.27
C LYS A 80 15.22 -7.18 -5.87
N LEU A 81 15.84 -6.63 -4.84
CA LEU A 81 15.40 -6.78 -3.46
C LEU A 81 13.95 -6.29 -3.26
N ALA A 82 13.59 -5.14 -3.84
CA ALA A 82 12.24 -4.62 -3.76
C ALA A 82 11.21 -5.47 -4.52
N ASN A 83 11.60 -6.08 -5.64
CA ASN A 83 10.78 -7.06 -6.34
C ASN A 83 10.58 -8.34 -5.52
N ASP A 84 11.64 -8.86 -4.90
CA ASP A 84 11.60 -10.06 -4.05
C ASP A 84 10.63 -9.85 -2.87
N TYR A 85 10.68 -8.68 -2.22
CA TYR A 85 9.72 -8.33 -1.17
C TYR A 85 8.28 -8.21 -1.68
N THR A 86 8.09 -7.65 -2.88
CA THR A 86 6.74 -7.56 -3.45
C THR A 86 6.19 -8.96 -3.75
N TYR A 87 7.01 -9.84 -4.30
CA TYR A 87 6.66 -11.23 -4.54
C TYR A 87 6.27 -11.93 -3.24
N LEU A 88 7.10 -11.82 -2.20
CA LEU A 88 6.81 -12.39 -0.88
C LEU A 88 5.46 -11.91 -0.34
N LEU A 89 5.21 -10.60 -0.37
CA LEU A 89 3.99 -10.04 0.19
C LEU A 89 2.73 -10.52 -0.55
N ASN A 90 2.80 -10.56 -1.89
CA ASN A 90 1.70 -11.06 -2.71
C ASN A 90 1.46 -12.55 -2.48
N SER A 91 2.52 -13.36 -2.40
CA SER A 91 2.42 -14.81 -2.17
C SER A 91 1.83 -15.13 -0.80
N VAL A 92 2.29 -14.46 0.26
CA VAL A 92 1.74 -14.62 1.62
C VAL A 92 0.26 -14.28 1.63
N HIS A 93 -0.13 -13.18 0.98
CA HIS A 93 -1.54 -12.81 0.91
C HIS A 93 -2.37 -13.80 0.10
N HIS A 94 -1.85 -14.28 -1.03
CA HIS A 94 -2.53 -15.29 -1.83
C HIS A 94 -2.75 -16.58 -1.05
N HIS A 95 -1.74 -17.05 -0.29
CA HIS A 95 -1.88 -18.21 0.59
C HIS A 95 -2.91 -17.96 1.70
N LYS A 96 -2.95 -16.75 2.27
CA LYS A 96 -3.98 -16.36 3.25
C LYS A 96 -5.39 -16.45 2.63
N ASP A 97 -5.59 -15.89 1.44
CA ASP A 97 -6.87 -15.95 0.74
C ASP A 97 -7.28 -17.39 0.41
N LEU A 98 -6.32 -18.24 0.06
CA LEU A 98 -6.55 -19.67 -0.18
C LEU A 98 -6.98 -20.39 1.10
N LEU A 99 -6.31 -20.16 2.23
CA LEU A 99 -6.72 -20.73 3.52
C LEU A 99 -8.12 -20.25 3.93
N PHE A 100 -8.48 -19.02 3.59
CA PHE A 100 -9.83 -18.49 3.82
C PHE A 100 -10.87 -19.14 2.91
N SER A 101 -10.55 -19.40 1.63
CA SER A 101 -11.49 -20.07 0.72
C SER A 101 -11.81 -21.50 1.14
N TYR A 102 -10.85 -22.20 1.75
CA TYR A 102 -11.07 -23.53 2.33
C TYR A 102 -11.65 -23.50 3.75
N ASN A 103 -11.94 -22.32 4.32
CA ASN A 103 -12.41 -22.15 5.70
C ASN A 103 -11.45 -22.68 6.78
N ILE A 104 -10.13 -22.68 6.51
CA ILE A 104 -9.12 -23.28 7.40
C ILE A 104 -8.57 -22.25 8.42
N ALA A 105 -8.67 -20.94 8.17
CA ALA A 105 -7.92 -19.93 8.94
C ALA A 105 -8.68 -18.69 9.44
N VAL A 106 -10.02 -18.66 9.41
CA VAL A 106 -10.82 -17.59 10.03
C VAL A 106 -11.47 -18.12 11.29
N ASP A 107 -11.36 -17.38 12.39
CA ASP A 107 -12.22 -17.57 13.55
C ASP A 107 -13.67 -17.34 13.12
N ARG A 108 -14.38 -18.43 12.83
CA ARG A 108 -15.77 -18.41 12.35
C ARG A 108 -16.74 -17.98 13.44
N SER A 109 -16.30 -17.73 14.67
CA SER A 109 -17.17 -17.36 15.78
C SER A 109 -18.01 -16.13 15.45
N ASP A 110 -17.43 -15.10 14.85
CA ASP A 110 -18.14 -13.86 14.52
C ASP A 110 -19.07 -14.00 13.30
N GLU A 111 -18.61 -14.71 12.26
CA GLU A 111 -19.44 -14.97 11.09
C GLU A 111 -20.61 -15.90 11.43
N MET A 112 -20.37 -16.90 12.28
CA MET A 112 -21.39 -17.82 12.77
C MET A 112 -22.36 -17.10 13.71
N LYS A 113 -21.89 -16.20 14.59
CA LYS A 113 -22.76 -15.29 15.35
C LYS A 113 -23.65 -14.45 14.44
N ARG A 114 -23.09 -13.88 13.36
CA ARG A 114 -23.84 -13.09 12.38
C ARG A 114 -24.89 -13.90 11.65
N ILE A 115 -24.56 -15.11 11.19
CA ILE A 115 -25.50 -16.01 10.52
C ILE A 115 -26.60 -16.45 11.49
N LEU A 116 -26.23 -16.88 12.71
CA LEU A 116 -27.18 -17.30 13.73
C LEU A 116 -28.14 -16.17 14.12
N GLY A 117 -27.65 -14.93 14.22
CA GLY A 117 -28.48 -13.76 14.47
C GLY A 117 -29.48 -13.47 13.35
N LYS A 118 -29.06 -13.63 12.09
CA LYS A 118 -29.97 -13.50 10.93
C LYS A 118 -31.03 -14.60 10.91
N SER A 119 -30.63 -15.85 11.15
CA SER A 119 -31.55 -16.98 11.19
C SER A 119 -32.54 -16.86 12.34
N ALA A 120 -32.08 -16.50 13.54
CA ALA A 120 -32.95 -16.27 14.69
C ALA A 120 -33.95 -15.13 14.40
N ALA A 121 -33.48 -13.99 13.88
CA ALA A 121 -34.35 -12.87 13.52
C ALA A 121 -35.39 -13.25 12.47
N SER A 122 -35.05 -14.10 11.48
CA SER A 122 -36.02 -14.54 10.46
C SER A 122 -37.16 -15.39 11.01
N VAL A 123 -36.98 -16.04 12.16
CA VAL A 123 -38.01 -16.84 12.83
C VAL A 123 -38.59 -16.12 14.06
N GLY A 124 -38.29 -14.83 14.25
CA GLY A 124 -38.79 -14.04 15.37
C GLY A 124 -38.10 -14.32 16.72
N LEU A 125 -36.96 -15.03 16.71
CA LEU A 125 -36.17 -15.36 17.89
C LEU A 125 -35.01 -14.39 18.06
N LYS A 126 -34.62 -14.15 19.32
CA LYS A 126 -33.43 -13.34 19.67
C LYS A 126 -32.28 -14.25 20.11
N LEU A 127 -31.05 -13.84 19.80
CA LEU A 127 -29.84 -14.50 20.31
C LEU A 127 -29.75 -14.38 21.84
N PRO A 128 -29.35 -15.45 22.57
CA PRO A 128 -29.08 -15.38 24.00
C PRO A 128 -27.99 -14.36 24.35
N GLU A 129 -28.01 -13.84 25.58
CA GLU A 129 -27.06 -12.79 26.06
C GLU A 129 -25.59 -13.19 25.89
N VAL A 130 -25.27 -14.48 25.97
CA VAL A 130 -23.91 -15.04 25.79
C VAL A 130 -23.30 -14.72 24.41
N TYR A 131 -24.13 -14.34 23.43
CA TYR A 131 -23.70 -14.03 22.06
C TYR A 131 -23.78 -12.54 21.70
N GLN A 132 -24.20 -11.68 22.62
CA GLN A 132 -24.17 -10.23 22.43
C GLN A 132 -22.73 -9.68 22.55
N PRO A 133 -22.35 -8.64 21.79
CA PRO A 133 -20.99 -8.09 21.76
C PRO A 133 -20.61 -7.36 23.05
#